data_AF-A0A9E5T898-F1
#
_entry.id   AF-A0A9E5T898-F1
#
_cell.length_a   1.000
_cell.length_b   1.000
_cell.length_c   1.000
_cell.angle_alpha   90.00
_cell.angle_beta   90.00
_cell.angle_gamma   90.00
#
_symmetry.space_group_name_H-M   'P 1'
#
loop_
_entity.id
_entity.type
_entity.pdbx_description
1 polymer ?
#
loop_
_entity_poly.entity_id
_entity_poly.type
_entity_poly.pdbx_seq_one_letter_code
_entity_poly.pdbx_strand_id
1 'polypeptide(L)' 'SRAQHFEEIIEPALAGGRLILCDRFWDATFAYQGQGRNLDLKPLKSFQAFVTGKVTPDLTLLLDVEVRR' A
#
# COMPACT_ATOMS: atom_id res chain seq x y z
N SER A 1 -13.08 -1.77 -1.48
CA SER A 1 -11.85 -1.85 -2.31
C SER A 1 -10.67 -1.23 -1.53
N ARG A 2 -9.41 -1.30 -2.02
CA ARG A 2 -8.27 -0.60 -1.38
C ARG A 2 -8.51 0.91 -1.24
N ALA A 3 -9.10 1.52 -2.27
CA ALA A 3 -9.44 2.95 -2.27
C ALA A 3 -10.51 3.27 -1.22
N GLN A 4 -11.58 2.50 -1.18
CA GLN A 4 -12.61 2.66 -0.17
C GLN A 4 -12.08 2.51 1.25
N HIS A 5 -11.21 1.51 1.51
CA HIS A 5 -10.60 1.33 2.83
C HIS A 5 -9.72 2.54 3.21
N PHE A 6 -9.03 3.13 2.23
CA PHE A 6 -8.24 4.33 2.45
C PHE A 6 -9.11 5.53 2.81
N GLU A 7 -10.12 5.83 1.98
CA GLU A 7 -11.03 6.98 2.14
C GLU A 7 -11.90 6.89 3.41
N GLU A 8 -12.42 5.72 3.74
CA GLU A 8 -13.39 5.58 4.84
C GLU A 8 -12.72 5.39 6.21
N ILE A 9 -11.50 4.84 6.25
CA ILE A 9 -10.86 4.44 7.51
C ILE A 9 -9.51 5.13 7.72
N ILE A 10 -8.59 5.02 6.75
CA ILE A 10 -7.20 5.47 6.93
C ILE A 10 -7.14 6.99 6.97
N GLU A 11 -7.69 7.67 5.96
CA GLU A 11 -7.63 9.13 5.85
C GLU A 11 -8.32 9.84 7.04
N PRO A 12 -9.54 9.46 7.48
CA PRO A 12 -10.15 10.06 8.66
C PRO A 12 -9.40 9.77 9.96
N ALA A 13 -8.76 8.60 10.09
CA ALA A 13 -7.97 8.26 11.26
C ALA A 13 -6.67 9.08 11.34
N LEU A 14 -5.98 9.28 10.20
CA LEU A 14 -4.81 10.15 10.11
C LEU A 14 -5.16 11.60 10.41
N ALA A 15 -6.27 12.11 9.85
CA ALA A 15 -6.75 13.47 10.13
C ALA A 15 -7.05 13.69 11.63
N GLY A 16 -7.44 12.64 12.34
CA GLY A 16 -7.63 12.63 13.80
C GLY A 16 -6.35 12.44 14.62
N GLY A 17 -5.17 12.41 14.01
CA GLY A 17 -3.88 12.26 14.70
C GLY A 17 -3.61 10.85 15.25
N ARG A 18 -4.30 9.82 14.73
CA ARG A 18 -4.13 8.45 15.21
C ARG A 18 -2.92 7.78 14.55
N LEU A 19 -2.23 6.95 15.33
CA LEU A 19 -1.27 5.98 14.80
C LEU A 19 -2.04 4.84 14.12
N ILE A 20 -1.64 4.50 12.90
CA ILE A 20 -2.26 3.43 12.12
C ILE A 20 -1.22 2.33 11.88
N LEU A 21 -1.58 1.10 12.22
CA LEU A 21 -0.83 -0.09 11.86
C LEU A 21 -1.56 -0.80 10.72
N CYS A 22 -0.92 -0.91 9.56
CA CYS A 22 -1.45 -1.65 8.43
C CYS A 22 -0.76 -3.01 8.29
N ASP A 23 -1.55 -4.09 8.23
CA ASP A 23 -1.08 -5.36 7.69
C ASP A 23 -1.08 -5.25 6.15
N ARG A 24 0.11 -4.97 5.61
CA ARG A 24 0.41 -4.66 4.20
C ARG A 24 -0.12 -3.31 3.71
N PHE A 25 0.61 -2.74 2.77
CA PHE A 25 0.23 -1.53 2.03
C PHE A 25 0.58 -1.66 0.53
N TRP A 26 0.75 -0.56 -0.21
CA TRP A 26 0.99 -0.60 -1.66
C TRP A 26 2.23 -1.41 -2.08
N ASP A 27 3.23 -1.55 -1.22
CA ASP A 27 4.40 -2.40 -1.46
C ASP A 27 4.01 -3.84 -1.81
N ALA A 28 2.97 -4.39 -1.17
CA ALA A 28 2.44 -5.71 -1.50
C ALA A 28 1.81 -5.72 -2.91
N THR A 29 1.14 -4.64 -3.33
CA THR A 29 0.62 -4.55 -4.71
C THR A 29 1.76 -4.58 -5.72
N PHE A 30 2.85 -3.84 -5.47
CA PHE A 30 4.01 -3.84 -6.36
C PHE A 30 4.72 -5.19 -6.43
N ALA A 31 4.92 -5.85 -5.29
CA ALA A 31 5.58 -7.16 -5.23
C ALA A 31 4.77 -8.24 -5.95
N TYR A 32 3.48 -8.38 -5.63
CA TYR A 32 2.67 -9.50 -6.13
C TYR A 32 2.00 -9.22 -7.48
N GLN A 33 1.54 -7.98 -7.73
CA GLN A 33 0.85 -7.62 -8.97
C GLN A 33 1.83 -7.04 -9.99
N GLY A 34 2.75 -6.19 -9.55
CA GLY A 34 3.80 -5.65 -10.42
C GLY A 34 4.75 -6.74 -10.87
N GLN A 35 5.69 -7.14 -10.00
CA GLN A 35 6.68 -8.16 -10.35
C GLN A 35 6.06 -9.55 -10.49
N GLY A 36 5.21 -9.97 -9.56
CA GLY A 36 4.64 -11.33 -9.56
C GLY A 36 3.71 -11.63 -10.74
N ARG A 37 3.16 -10.62 -11.42
CA ARG A 37 2.29 -10.79 -12.61
C ARG A 37 2.77 -10.02 -13.84
N ASN A 38 4.01 -9.54 -13.83
CA ASN A 38 4.64 -8.84 -14.95
C ASN A 38 3.84 -7.60 -15.44
N LEU A 39 3.18 -6.89 -14.53
CA LEU A 39 2.45 -5.66 -14.85
C LEU A 39 3.41 -4.46 -14.88
N ASP A 40 3.15 -3.52 -15.80
CA ASP A 40 3.89 -2.26 -15.84
C ASP A 40 3.68 -1.49 -14.52
N LEU A 41 4.79 -1.12 -13.88
CA LEU A 41 4.80 -0.42 -12.60
C LEU A 41 4.38 1.05 -12.74
N LYS A 42 4.51 1.65 -13.93
CA LYS A 42 4.13 3.05 -14.17
C LYS A 42 2.63 3.28 -13.96
N PRO A 43 1.71 2.55 -14.64
CA PRO A 43 0.28 2.64 -14.37
C PRO A 43 -0.06 2.39 -12.91
N LEU A 44 0.62 1.43 -12.27
CA LEU A 44 0.36 1.04 -10.90
C LEU A 44 0.72 2.14 -9.89
N LYS A 45 1.82 2.86 -10.12
CA LYS A 45 2.20 4.04 -9.33
C LYS A 45 1.23 5.20 -9.53
N SER A 46 0.79 5.46 -10.76
CA SER A 46 -0.22 6.49 -11.03
C SER A 46 -1.54 6.16 -10.34
N PHE A 47 -1.95 4.89 -10.35
CA PHE A 47 -3.15 4.44 -9.66
C PHE A 47 -3.02 4.54 -8.14
N GLN A 48 -1.87 4.18 -7.56
CA GLN A 48 -1.60 4.42 -6.14
C GLN A 48 -1.77 5.91 -5.82
N ALA A 49 -1.10 6.80 -6.57
CA ALA A 49 -1.13 8.23 -6.31
C ALA A 49 -2.55 8.81 -6.45
N PHE A 50 -3.36 8.28 -7.38
CA PHE A 50 -4.77 8.64 -7.50
C PHE A 50 -5.58 8.25 -6.25
N VAL A 51 -5.31 7.09 -5.67
CA VAL A 51 -6.07 6.56 -4.53
C VAL A 51 -5.64 7.13 -3.18
N THR A 52 -4.32 7.28 -2.95
CA THR A 52 -3.81 7.71 -1.64
C THR A 52 -3.29 9.15 -1.62
N GLY A 53 -3.34 9.83 -2.77
CA GLY A 53 -2.74 11.16 -2.91
C GLY A 53 -1.25 11.12 -2.56
N LYS A 54 -0.87 11.91 -1.56
CA LYS A 54 0.51 12.00 -1.04
C LYS A 54 0.76 11.12 0.19
N VAL A 55 -0.26 10.42 0.69
CA VAL A 55 -0.14 9.61 1.90
C VAL A 55 0.65 8.34 1.60
N THR A 56 1.78 8.21 2.29
CA THR A 56 2.62 7.02 2.33
C THR A 56 2.93 6.67 3.78
N PRO A 57 3.20 5.39 4.11
CA PRO A 57 3.61 5.03 5.46
C PRO A 57 4.89 5.75 5.85
N ASP A 58 4.97 6.25 7.08
CA ASP A 58 6.20 6.82 7.64
C ASP A 58 7.27 5.74 7.90
N LEU A 59 6.82 4.51 8.19
CA LEU A 59 7.66 3.34 8.41
C LEU A 59 7.00 2.09 7.83
N THR A 60 7.77 1.33 7.05
CA THR A 60 7.39 -0.01 6.58
C THR A 60 8.38 -1.03 7.14
N LEU A 61 7.86 -2.03 7.85
CA LEU A 61 8.66 -3.18 8.31
C LEU A 61 8.53 -4.32 7.30
N LEU A 62 9.59 -4.57 6.53
CA LEU A 62 9.66 -5.71 5.62
C LEU A 62 10.20 -6.94 6.36
N LEU A 63 9.35 -7.93 6.54
CA LEU A 63 9.73 -9.23 7.10
C LEU A 63 10.18 -10.15 5.96
N ASP A 64 11.49 -10.19 5.72
CA ASP A 64 12.08 -11.04 4.69
C ASP A 64 12.28 -12.47 5.20
N VAL A 65 11.80 -13.46 4.44
CA VAL A 65 11.82 -14.87 4.82
C VAL A 65 12.03 -15.73 3.56
N GLU A 66 12.91 -16.73 3.67
CA GLU A 66 13.11 -17.70 2.59
C GLU A 66 11.85 -18.53 2.33
N VAL A 67 11.44 -18.60 1.06
CA VAL A 67 10.35 -19.49 0.64
C VAL A 67 10.91 -20.91 0.55
N ARG A 68 10.43 -21.82 1.40
CA ARG A 68 10.75 -23.25 1.26
C ARG A 68 10.10 -23.76 -0.03
N ARG A 69 10.90 -24.39 -0.88
CA ARG A 69 10.46 -25.11 -2.08
C ARG A 69 9.97 -26.50 -1.73
#